data_AF-A0A970FJU9-F1
#
_entry.id   AF-A0A970FJU9-F1
#
_cell.length_a   1.000
_cell.length_b   1.000
_cell.length_c   1.000
_cell.angle_alpha   90.00
_cell.angle_beta   90.00
_cell.angle_gamma   90.00
#
_symmetry.space_group_name_H-M   'P 1'
#
loop_
_entity.id
_entity.type
_entity.pdbx_description
1 polymer ?
#
loop_
_entity_poly.entity_id
_entity_poly.type
_entity_poly.pdbx_seq_one_letter_code
_entity_poly.pdbx_strand_id
1 'polypeptide(L)'
;MFIDKIRKNEWIGSVDKQEKPVCLRAGKLEMKFASGRILDISFNGQKLISEIYFALRDYNWGTIPYRIENLNVNENKDKFEISFTASHDSDGIQFKWDGRIVGSKNSDITYSFDGTALSDFMRNRIGFCVLHPASCAGLECEIIHSGGESEKGTFPVSISPHQPFFDIKSIAHYPQKGVKAEVKFEGDVFEMEDQRNWTDASYKTYCTPLSLPFPVQVKKGERFSQTVRVSLKTEPFVTDVSVNENKNTISLFNGQFKKNESFSLGSLITGPLSELQKQRIKAIRLSHLRYDYHFKNSPKHIKTILEQVRELGVKLLLTVFFTDNWEKELEALYELVNENKQDINGVIIHKEGAKVVSEEILAKSRRKLANIGVPVGSGTDAFFTQINRERLPKDIMDFVCYSNNPQVHAF
;
A
#
# COMPACT_ATOMS: atom_id res chain seq x y z
N MET A 1 -18.32 -7.40 24.13
CA MET A 1 -17.85 -8.72 23.68
C MET A 1 -16.33 -8.69 23.81
N PHE A 2 -15.79 -9.22 24.90
CA PHE A 2 -14.34 -9.25 25.11
C PHE A 2 -13.76 -10.36 24.23
N ILE A 3 -12.86 -10.01 23.31
CA ILE A 3 -12.12 -11.00 22.53
C ILE A 3 -11.07 -11.59 23.47
N ASP A 4 -11.40 -12.68 24.14
CA ASP A 4 -10.56 -13.28 25.19
C ASP A 4 -9.31 -13.99 24.65
N LYS A 5 -9.15 -14.12 23.33
CA LYS A 5 -7.91 -14.59 22.67
C LYS A 5 -7.96 -14.31 21.17
N ILE A 6 -7.10 -13.42 20.68
CA ILE A 6 -6.75 -13.34 19.26
C ILE A 6 -5.81 -14.52 18.98
N ARG A 7 -6.17 -15.40 18.03
CA ARG A 7 -5.35 -16.56 17.66
C ARG A 7 -4.02 -16.07 17.09
N LYS A 8 -2.91 -16.76 17.39
CA LYS A 8 -1.54 -16.38 16.98
C LYS A 8 -1.41 -16.05 15.48
N ASN A 9 -2.28 -16.62 14.65
CA ASN A 9 -2.24 -16.54 13.19
C ASN A 9 -2.99 -15.29 12.69
N GLU A 10 -3.95 -14.79 13.47
CA GLU A 10 -4.64 -13.50 13.28
C GLU A 10 -3.69 -12.32 13.58
N TRP A 11 -2.69 -12.49 14.46
CA TRP A 11 -1.67 -11.47 14.74
C TRP A 11 -0.73 -11.17 13.57
N ILE A 12 -0.56 -12.12 12.64
CA ILE A 12 0.47 -12.07 11.58
C ILE A 12 -0.18 -12.17 10.19
N GLY A 13 -1.51 -12.24 10.10
CA GLY A 13 -2.23 -12.45 8.83
C GLY A 13 -1.87 -13.75 8.12
N SER A 14 -1.37 -14.76 8.83
CA SER A 14 -0.94 -16.03 8.23
C SER A 14 -2.14 -16.97 8.11
N VAL A 15 -2.48 -17.38 6.89
CA VAL A 15 -3.48 -18.43 6.64
C VAL A 15 -2.99 -19.75 7.23
N ASP A 16 -3.86 -20.53 7.87
CA ASP A 16 -3.55 -21.80 8.54
C ASP A 16 -2.88 -22.84 7.62
N LYS A 17 -3.02 -22.69 6.30
CA LYS A 17 -2.35 -23.52 5.29
C LYS A 17 -2.02 -22.67 4.07
N GLN A 18 -0.74 -22.48 3.79
CA GLN A 18 -0.30 -21.82 2.56
C GLN A 18 -0.65 -22.73 1.38
N GLU A 19 -1.57 -22.28 0.52
CA GLU A 19 -1.88 -22.97 -0.72
C GLU A 19 -0.62 -22.98 -1.61
N LYS A 20 -0.23 -24.15 -2.10
CA LYS A 20 0.93 -24.26 -3.00
C LYS A 20 0.52 -23.75 -4.38
N PRO A 21 1.16 -22.70 -4.92
CA PRO A 21 0.83 -22.19 -6.24
C PRO A 21 1.11 -23.23 -7.34
N VAL A 22 0.25 -23.28 -8.35
CA VAL A 22 0.45 -24.09 -9.57
C VAL A 22 1.29 -23.27 -10.54
N CYS A 23 2.43 -23.79 -11.00
CA CYS A 23 3.25 -23.12 -12.00
C CYS A 23 2.72 -23.42 -13.40
N LEU A 24 2.55 -22.40 -14.23
CA LEU A 24 1.92 -22.49 -15.54
C LEU A 24 2.77 -21.83 -16.62
N ARG A 25 2.59 -22.26 -17.87
CA ARG A 25 3.27 -21.69 -19.03
C ARG A 25 2.32 -21.43 -20.20
N ALA A 26 2.40 -20.23 -20.77
CA ALA A 26 1.70 -19.82 -21.99
C ALA A 26 2.74 -19.33 -23.01
N GLY A 27 3.13 -20.20 -23.95
CA GLY A 27 4.22 -19.93 -24.88
C GLY A 27 5.52 -19.62 -24.13
N LYS A 28 5.96 -18.37 -24.22
CA LYS A 28 7.18 -17.85 -23.56
C LYS A 28 6.93 -17.30 -22.15
N LEU A 29 5.68 -17.18 -21.72
CA LEU A 29 5.33 -16.61 -20.43
C LEU A 29 5.26 -17.69 -19.36
N GLU A 30 5.82 -17.37 -18.20
CA GLU A 30 5.77 -18.19 -16.98
C GLU A 30 5.01 -17.46 -15.89
N MET A 31 4.22 -18.18 -15.10
CA MET A 31 3.38 -17.59 -14.07
C MET A 31 2.96 -18.63 -13.03
N LYS A 32 2.29 -18.17 -11.97
CA LYS A 32 1.70 -19.03 -10.95
C LYS A 32 0.22 -18.76 -10.81
N PHE A 33 -0.55 -19.79 -10.50
CA PHE A 33 -1.95 -19.68 -10.11
C PHE A 33 -2.11 -20.04 -8.63
N ALA A 34 -2.81 -19.19 -7.86
CA ALA A 34 -3.15 -19.46 -6.47
C ALA A 34 -4.44 -18.76 -6.07
N SER A 35 -5.40 -19.50 -5.51
CA SER A 35 -6.66 -18.94 -4.98
C SER A 35 -7.41 -18.04 -5.97
N GLY A 36 -7.43 -18.39 -7.27
CA GLY A 36 -8.12 -17.60 -8.30
C GLY A 36 -7.34 -16.36 -8.74
N ARG A 37 -6.03 -16.32 -8.48
CA ARG A 37 -5.16 -15.19 -8.81
C ARG A 37 -4.03 -15.69 -9.70
N ILE A 38 -3.64 -14.86 -10.65
CA ILE A 38 -2.44 -15.08 -11.46
C ILE A 38 -1.32 -14.25 -10.83
N LEU A 39 -0.20 -14.88 -10.51
CA LEU A 39 0.95 -14.27 -9.85
C LEU A 39 2.19 -14.38 -10.74
N ASP A 40 3.06 -13.38 -10.64
CA ASP A 40 4.41 -13.38 -11.22
C ASP A 40 4.45 -13.72 -12.72
N ILE A 41 3.61 -13.08 -13.55
CA ILE A 41 3.73 -13.23 -15.01
C ILE A 41 5.09 -12.70 -15.44
N SER A 42 5.91 -13.56 -16.02
CA SER A 42 7.30 -13.28 -16.30
C SER A 42 7.73 -13.81 -17.66
N PHE A 43 8.77 -13.19 -18.21
CA PHE A 43 9.46 -13.60 -19.42
C PHE A 43 10.96 -13.59 -19.13
N ASN A 44 11.64 -14.72 -19.34
CA ASN A 44 13.08 -14.89 -19.06
C ASN A 44 13.49 -14.44 -17.65
N GLY A 45 12.68 -14.78 -16.63
CA GLY A 45 12.94 -14.39 -15.23
C GLY A 45 12.64 -12.91 -14.90
N GLN A 46 12.38 -12.05 -15.89
CA GLN A 46 11.93 -10.68 -15.66
C GLN A 46 10.41 -10.67 -15.43
N LYS A 47 9.99 -10.13 -14.29
CA LYS A 47 8.57 -9.95 -13.95
C LYS A 47 7.96 -8.84 -14.80
N LEU A 48 6.88 -9.16 -15.51
CA LEU A 48 6.11 -8.25 -16.35
C LEU A 48 4.86 -7.74 -15.62
N ILE A 49 4.13 -8.65 -14.98
CA ILE A 49 2.94 -8.37 -14.17
C ILE A 49 3.08 -9.11 -12.86
N SER A 50 2.91 -8.41 -11.74
CA SER A 50 2.99 -9.00 -10.39
C SER A 50 1.78 -9.86 -10.08
N GLU A 51 0.58 -9.36 -10.37
CA GLU A 51 -0.66 -10.05 -9.99
C GLU A 51 -1.84 -9.63 -10.87
N ILE A 52 -2.74 -10.57 -11.16
CA ILE A 52 -4.10 -10.30 -11.66
C ILE A 52 -5.07 -10.99 -10.71
N TYR A 53 -5.95 -10.22 -10.09
CA TYR A 53 -6.89 -10.73 -9.09
C TYR A 53 -8.25 -10.06 -9.20
N PHE A 54 -9.29 -10.76 -8.75
CA PHE A 54 -10.64 -10.23 -8.61
C PHE A 54 -10.81 -9.58 -7.23
N ALA A 55 -11.45 -8.42 -7.17
CA ALA A 55 -11.80 -7.75 -5.91
C ALA A 55 -13.28 -7.35 -5.89
N LEU A 56 -13.98 -7.76 -4.83
CA LEU A 56 -15.28 -7.21 -4.44
C LEU A 56 -15.07 -6.39 -3.17
N ARG A 57 -15.30 -5.07 -3.25
CA ARG A 57 -15.13 -4.14 -2.13
C ARG A 57 -16.48 -3.56 -1.73
N ASP A 58 -16.80 -3.66 -0.45
CA ASP A 58 -18.02 -3.09 0.12
C ASP A 58 -17.97 -1.55 0.18
N TYR A 59 -18.98 -0.96 0.82
CA TYR A 59 -19.11 0.50 0.98
C TYR A 59 -17.97 1.14 1.81
N ASN A 60 -17.27 0.36 2.63
CA ASN A 60 -16.20 0.81 3.50
C ASN A 60 -14.81 0.37 3.00
N TRP A 61 -14.70 -0.03 1.73
CA TRP A 61 -13.47 -0.53 1.11
C TRP A 61 -12.94 -1.86 1.68
N GLY A 62 -13.73 -2.62 2.45
CA GLY A 62 -13.39 -3.98 2.87
C GLY A 62 -13.50 -4.96 1.70
N THR A 63 -12.52 -5.86 1.53
CA THR A 63 -12.55 -6.96 0.56
C THR A 63 -13.43 -8.06 1.09
N ILE A 64 -14.46 -8.38 0.32
CA ILE A 64 -15.28 -9.54 0.61
C ILE A 64 -14.51 -10.79 0.16
N PRO A 65 -14.23 -11.74 1.07
CA PRO A 65 -13.53 -12.97 0.73
C PRO A 65 -14.45 -13.90 -0.06
N TYR A 66 -13.86 -14.70 -0.94
CA TYR A 66 -14.56 -15.74 -1.69
C TYR A 66 -13.94 -17.12 -1.46
N ARG A 67 -14.77 -18.15 -1.65
CA ARG A 67 -14.34 -19.55 -1.71
C ARG A 67 -14.34 -20.00 -3.16
N ILE A 68 -13.35 -20.81 -3.54
CA ILE A 68 -13.27 -21.43 -4.86
C ILE A 68 -13.89 -22.83 -4.82
N GLU A 69 -14.73 -23.10 -5.81
CA GLU A 69 -15.43 -24.36 -6.05
C GLU A 69 -15.18 -24.80 -7.50
N ASN A 70 -15.33 -26.09 -7.78
CA ASN A 70 -15.24 -26.66 -9.14
C ASN A 70 -13.97 -26.28 -9.91
N LEU A 71 -12.83 -26.15 -9.22
CA LEU A 71 -11.56 -25.83 -9.84
C LEU A 71 -11.12 -26.97 -10.78
N ASN A 72 -10.96 -26.63 -12.05
CA ASN A 72 -10.40 -27.49 -13.07
C ASN A 72 -9.17 -26.83 -13.67
N VAL A 73 -8.07 -27.57 -13.76
CA VAL A 73 -6.78 -27.12 -14.30
C VAL A 73 -6.34 -28.11 -15.38
N ASN A 74 -6.39 -27.67 -16.63
CA ASN A 74 -5.94 -28.41 -17.80
C ASN A 74 -4.65 -27.77 -18.33
N GLU A 75 -3.49 -28.30 -17.94
CA GLU A 75 -2.19 -27.80 -18.40
C GLU A 75 -1.54 -28.71 -19.44
N ASN A 76 -0.82 -28.09 -20.37
CA ASN A 76 0.11 -28.74 -21.29
C ASN A 76 1.45 -27.99 -21.23
N LYS A 77 2.42 -28.42 -22.04
CA LYS A 77 3.78 -27.85 -22.04
C LYS A 77 3.84 -26.33 -22.23
N ASP A 78 2.97 -25.75 -23.05
CA ASP A 78 3.03 -24.34 -23.49
C ASP A 78 1.66 -23.66 -23.57
N LYS A 79 0.61 -24.30 -23.04
CA LYS A 79 -0.76 -23.80 -23.00
C LYS A 79 -1.48 -24.37 -21.79
N PHE A 80 -2.47 -23.65 -21.30
CA PHE A 80 -3.32 -24.13 -20.22
C PHE A 80 -4.72 -23.54 -20.30
N GLU A 81 -5.66 -24.20 -19.64
CA GLU A 81 -7.00 -23.69 -19.39
C GLU A 81 -7.39 -24.00 -17.94
N ILE A 82 -7.85 -22.98 -17.23
CA ILE A 82 -8.34 -23.07 -15.86
C ILE A 82 -9.77 -22.55 -15.84
N SER A 83 -10.64 -23.26 -15.15
CA SER A 83 -12.00 -22.81 -14.86
C SER A 83 -12.34 -23.07 -13.41
N PHE A 84 -13.09 -22.16 -12.80
CA PHE A 84 -13.59 -22.35 -11.44
C PHE A 84 -14.80 -21.46 -11.18
N THR A 85 -15.50 -21.74 -10.10
CA THR A 85 -16.58 -20.91 -9.57
C THR A 85 -16.13 -20.30 -8.25
N ALA A 86 -16.33 -19.01 -8.06
CA ALA A 86 -16.03 -18.31 -6.82
C ALA A 86 -17.29 -17.72 -6.19
N SER A 87 -17.46 -17.98 -4.89
CA SER A 87 -18.65 -17.62 -4.13
C SER A 87 -18.26 -16.72 -2.96
N HIS A 88 -18.79 -15.50 -2.94
CA HIS A 88 -18.76 -14.56 -1.83
C HIS A 88 -20.03 -14.74 -0.99
N ASP A 89 -19.86 -14.87 0.32
CA ASP A 89 -20.95 -15.03 1.28
C ASP A 89 -20.45 -14.55 2.66
N SER A 90 -20.40 -13.23 2.83
CA SER A 90 -19.96 -12.55 4.06
C SER A 90 -20.69 -11.21 4.19
N ASP A 91 -20.98 -10.80 5.42
CA ASP A 91 -21.49 -9.45 5.74
C ASP A 91 -22.75 -9.02 4.96
N GLY A 92 -23.64 -9.97 4.66
CA GLY A 92 -24.87 -9.75 3.89
C GLY A 92 -24.67 -9.63 2.37
N ILE A 93 -23.44 -9.79 1.89
CA ILE A 93 -23.08 -9.74 0.48
C ILE A 93 -22.98 -11.17 -0.06
N GLN A 94 -23.85 -11.47 -1.02
CA GLN A 94 -23.84 -12.73 -1.76
C GLN A 94 -23.59 -12.45 -3.24
N PHE A 95 -22.45 -12.88 -3.75
CA PHE A 95 -22.04 -12.70 -5.14
C PHE A 95 -21.34 -13.95 -5.63
N LYS A 96 -21.70 -14.42 -6.82
CA LYS A 96 -21.11 -15.62 -7.42
C LYS A 96 -20.61 -15.31 -8.81
N TRP A 97 -19.43 -15.82 -9.16
CA TRP A 97 -18.85 -15.65 -10.48
C TRP A 97 -18.09 -16.88 -10.95
N ASP A 98 -18.11 -17.11 -12.26
CA ASP A 98 -17.34 -18.14 -12.92
C ASP A 98 -16.09 -17.50 -13.54
N GLY A 99 -14.92 -17.97 -13.12
CA GLY A 99 -13.62 -17.53 -13.61
C GLY A 99 -13.08 -18.49 -14.66
N ARG A 100 -12.50 -17.93 -15.74
CA ARG A 100 -11.82 -18.71 -16.79
C ARG A 100 -10.50 -18.05 -17.16
N ILE A 101 -9.42 -18.83 -17.14
CA ILE A 101 -8.07 -18.41 -17.53
C ILE A 101 -7.57 -19.29 -18.65
N VAL A 102 -7.22 -18.71 -19.79
CA VAL A 102 -6.67 -19.44 -20.94
C VAL A 102 -5.31 -18.87 -21.29
N GLY A 103 -4.28 -19.70 -21.22
CA GLY A 103 -2.93 -19.41 -21.70
C GLY A 103 -2.66 -20.13 -23.02
N SER A 104 -2.22 -19.40 -24.03
CA SER A 104 -1.94 -19.94 -25.37
C SER A 104 -0.45 -20.05 -25.65
N LYS A 105 -0.09 -20.92 -26.61
CA LYS A 105 1.29 -21.08 -27.10
C LYS A 105 1.88 -19.80 -27.74
N ASN A 106 1.05 -18.82 -28.07
CA ASN A 106 1.48 -17.55 -28.68
C ASN A 106 1.87 -16.50 -27.64
N SER A 107 1.96 -16.87 -26.35
CA SER A 107 2.25 -15.94 -25.25
C SER A 107 1.12 -14.94 -25.01
N ASP A 108 -0.12 -15.43 -25.13
CA ASP A 108 -1.34 -14.71 -24.77
C ASP A 108 -2.00 -15.39 -23.57
N ILE A 109 -2.39 -14.61 -22.56
CA ILE A 109 -3.20 -15.04 -21.43
C ILE A 109 -4.49 -14.23 -21.43
N THR A 110 -5.63 -14.90 -21.36
CA THR A 110 -6.94 -14.27 -21.17
C THR A 110 -7.51 -14.72 -19.84
N TYR A 111 -7.83 -13.77 -18.96
CA TYR A 111 -8.56 -14.02 -17.72
C TYR A 111 -9.90 -13.28 -17.76
N SER A 112 -10.99 -14.04 -17.78
CA SER A 112 -12.36 -13.51 -17.77
C SER A 112 -13.15 -13.96 -16.55
N PHE A 113 -14.13 -13.16 -16.14
CA PHE A 113 -15.20 -13.62 -15.25
C PHE A 113 -16.59 -13.24 -15.77
N ASP A 114 -17.59 -14.01 -15.38
CA ASP A 114 -19.01 -13.67 -15.47
C ASP A 114 -19.65 -13.92 -14.10
N GLY A 115 -20.28 -12.91 -13.52
CA GLY A 115 -20.80 -12.96 -12.17
C GLY A 115 -22.17 -12.34 -12.01
N THR A 116 -22.89 -12.79 -10.98
CA THR A 116 -24.25 -12.38 -10.65
C THR A 116 -24.38 -12.07 -9.16
N ALA A 117 -25.03 -10.95 -8.84
CA ALA A 117 -25.42 -10.59 -7.48
C ALA A 117 -26.59 -11.45 -7.01
N LEU A 118 -26.44 -12.10 -5.85
CA LEU A 118 -27.45 -12.97 -5.25
C LEU A 118 -28.17 -12.29 -4.07
N SER A 119 -27.64 -11.17 -3.58
CA SER A 119 -28.28 -10.24 -2.64
C SER A 119 -28.16 -8.79 -3.12
N ASP A 120 -28.93 -7.89 -2.49
CA ASP A 120 -28.75 -6.44 -2.63
C ASP A 120 -27.59 -5.98 -1.72
N PHE A 121 -26.69 -5.14 -2.23
CA PHE A 121 -25.59 -4.58 -1.43
C PHE A 121 -25.05 -3.25 -2.00
N MET A 122 -24.18 -2.60 -1.23
CA MET A 122 -23.44 -1.40 -1.66
C MET A 122 -21.99 -1.79 -1.95
N ARG A 123 -21.44 -1.34 -3.08
CA ARG A 123 -20.04 -1.59 -3.47
C ARG A 123 -19.25 -0.32 -3.72
N ASN A 124 -17.96 -0.37 -3.44
CA ASN A 124 -16.96 0.54 -4.01
C ASN A 124 -16.26 -0.08 -5.23
N ARG A 125 -16.13 -1.41 -5.29
CA ARG A 125 -15.47 -2.11 -6.42
C ARG A 125 -16.05 -3.49 -6.66
N ILE A 126 -16.17 -3.86 -7.93
CA ILE A 126 -16.35 -5.24 -8.37
C ILE A 126 -15.59 -5.42 -9.68
N GLY A 127 -14.64 -6.34 -9.72
CA GLY A 127 -13.89 -6.59 -10.94
C GLY A 127 -12.40 -6.83 -10.73
N PHE A 128 -11.66 -6.85 -11.84
CA PHE A 128 -10.23 -7.15 -11.84
C PHE A 128 -9.37 -5.96 -11.40
N CYS A 129 -8.26 -6.29 -10.78
CA CYS A 129 -7.12 -5.42 -10.54
C CYS A 129 -5.87 -6.09 -11.14
N VAL A 130 -5.02 -5.30 -11.79
CA VAL A 130 -3.75 -5.75 -12.36
C VAL A 130 -2.61 -4.98 -11.71
N LEU A 131 -1.68 -5.69 -11.08
CA LEU A 131 -0.51 -5.12 -10.43
C LEU A 131 0.70 -5.19 -11.35
N HIS A 132 1.22 -4.04 -11.73
CA HIS A 132 2.50 -3.89 -12.43
C HIS A 132 3.63 -3.77 -11.40
N PRO A 133 4.78 -4.44 -11.59
CA PRO A 133 5.87 -4.39 -10.61
C PRO A 133 6.48 -2.99 -10.47
N ALA A 134 7.04 -2.67 -9.31
CA ALA A 134 7.78 -1.42 -9.11
C ALA A 134 8.95 -1.23 -10.08
N SER A 135 9.49 -2.32 -10.66
CA SER A 135 10.50 -2.27 -11.72
C SER A 135 10.00 -1.62 -13.02
N CYS A 136 8.69 -1.35 -13.14
CA CYS A 136 8.16 -0.53 -14.23
C CYS A 136 8.54 0.95 -14.09
N ALA A 137 8.99 1.43 -12.93
CA ALA A 137 9.37 2.84 -12.74
C ALA A 137 10.38 3.31 -13.81
N GLY A 138 10.03 4.38 -14.53
CA GLY A 138 10.82 4.93 -15.62
C GLY A 138 10.68 4.23 -16.97
N LEU A 139 9.92 3.13 -17.07
CA LEU A 139 9.63 2.51 -18.36
C LEU A 139 8.63 3.35 -19.16
N GLU A 140 8.90 3.48 -20.45
CA GLU A 140 7.94 4.02 -21.41
C GLU A 140 6.71 3.12 -21.47
N CYS A 141 5.54 3.74 -21.63
CA CYS A 141 4.29 3.04 -21.85
C CYS A 141 3.41 3.75 -22.88
N GLU A 142 2.50 2.98 -23.46
CA GLU A 142 1.53 3.43 -24.45
C GLU A 142 0.14 3.01 -23.97
N ILE A 143 -0.73 3.99 -23.75
CA ILE A 143 -2.09 3.82 -23.29
C ILE A 143 -3.01 3.95 -24.49
N ILE A 144 -3.96 3.04 -24.63
CA ILE A 144 -5.09 3.19 -25.54
C ILE A 144 -6.31 3.48 -24.67
N HIS A 145 -6.96 4.59 -24.95
CA HIS A 145 -8.12 5.08 -24.22
C HIS A 145 -9.43 4.43 -24.71
N SER A 146 -10.53 4.63 -23.99
CA SER A 146 -11.82 4.05 -24.35
C SER A 146 -12.34 4.55 -25.70
N GLY A 147 -12.04 5.81 -26.05
CA GLY A 147 -12.35 6.46 -27.32
C GLY A 147 -11.49 5.98 -28.51
N GLY A 148 -10.40 5.26 -28.24
CA GLY A 148 -9.49 4.72 -29.24
C GLY A 148 -8.24 5.57 -29.51
N GLU A 149 -8.19 6.79 -28.97
CA GLU A 149 -6.99 7.61 -28.93
C GLU A 149 -5.86 6.95 -28.13
N SER A 150 -4.61 7.25 -28.52
CA SER A 150 -3.41 6.72 -27.89
C SER A 150 -2.62 7.82 -27.19
N GLU A 151 -2.17 7.55 -25.97
CA GLU A 151 -1.26 8.40 -25.19
C GLU A 151 0.08 7.67 -24.99
N LYS A 152 1.18 8.41 -25.19
CA LYS A 152 2.50 7.95 -24.76
C LYS A 152 2.82 8.53 -23.40
N GLY A 153 3.30 7.68 -22.49
CA GLY A 153 3.61 8.04 -21.13
C GLY A 153 4.85 7.35 -20.60
N THR A 154 5.11 7.54 -19.31
CA THR A 154 6.19 6.87 -18.58
C THR A 154 5.70 6.58 -17.18
N PHE A 155 5.95 5.36 -16.70
CA PHE A 155 5.67 5.00 -15.32
C PHE A 155 6.47 5.92 -14.38
N PRO A 156 5.83 6.58 -13.39
CA PRO A 156 6.51 7.57 -12.55
C PRO A 156 7.74 7.03 -11.81
N VAL A 157 8.91 7.66 -11.97
CA VAL A 157 10.09 7.29 -11.17
C VAL A 157 9.86 7.69 -9.70
N SER A 158 9.46 8.94 -9.48
CA SER A 158 9.00 9.42 -8.18
C SER A 158 7.56 8.95 -7.93
N ILE A 159 7.22 8.69 -6.66
CA ILE A 159 5.87 8.28 -6.27
C ILE A 159 4.87 9.36 -6.69
N SER A 160 3.91 8.97 -7.52
CA SER A 160 2.84 9.87 -7.99
C SER A 160 1.69 9.87 -7.00
N PRO A 161 1.39 10.98 -6.30
CA PRO A 161 0.32 11.03 -5.29
C PRO A 161 -1.11 10.89 -5.84
N HIS A 162 -1.24 11.06 -7.15
CA HIS A 162 -2.47 10.96 -7.94
C HIS A 162 -2.33 9.87 -9.00
N GLN A 163 -3.45 9.52 -9.62
CA GLN A 163 -3.49 8.52 -10.69
C GLN A 163 -2.51 8.91 -11.80
N PRO A 164 -1.54 8.04 -12.15
CA PRO A 164 -0.61 8.32 -13.25
C PRO A 164 -1.30 8.36 -14.61
N PHE A 165 -2.31 7.51 -14.80
CA PHE A 165 -3.05 7.35 -16.06
C PHE A 165 -4.53 7.13 -15.78
N PHE A 166 -5.39 7.73 -16.59
CA PHE A 166 -6.84 7.58 -16.55
C PHE A 166 -7.35 6.93 -17.84
N ASP A 167 -8.61 6.48 -17.83
CA ASP A 167 -9.30 5.90 -18.98
C ASP A 167 -8.43 4.90 -19.79
N ILE A 168 -8.16 3.75 -19.19
CA ILE A 168 -7.25 2.73 -19.74
C ILE A 168 -8.09 1.60 -20.32
N LYS A 169 -8.08 1.46 -21.65
CA LYS A 169 -8.56 0.27 -22.35
C LYS A 169 -7.43 -0.71 -22.64
N SER A 170 -6.23 -0.19 -22.85
CA SER A 170 -5.01 -0.97 -22.91
C SER A 170 -3.82 -0.17 -22.38
N ILE A 171 -2.86 -0.87 -21.78
CA ILE A 171 -1.54 -0.32 -21.48
C ILE A 171 -0.48 -1.29 -21.96
N ALA A 172 0.48 -0.79 -22.74
CA ALA A 172 1.66 -1.53 -23.14
C ALA A 172 2.91 -0.89 -22.54
N HIS A 173 3.86 -1.72 -22.08
CA HIS A 173 5.15 -1.27 -21.59
C HIS A 173 6.30 -2.09 -22.19
N TYR A 174 7.50 -1.52 -22.10
CA TYR A 174 8.69 -2.02 -22.80
C TYR A 174 9.78 -2.36 -21.79
N PRO A 175 9.74 -3.55 -21.16
CA PRO A 175 10.65 -3.92 -20.07
C PRO A 175 12.11 -4.07 -20.51
N GLN A 176 12.35 -4.29 -21.80
CA GLN A 176 13.66 -4.28 -22.45
C GLN A 176 13.49 -4.09 -23.96
N LYS A 177 14.59 -3.77 -24.67
CA LYS A 177 14.58 -3.58 -26.12
C LYS A 177 14.04 -4.82 -26.84
N GLY A 178 13.09 -4.62 -27.76
CA GLY A 178 12.47 -5.70 -28.54
C GLY A 178 11.43 -6.52 -27.78
N VAL A 179 11.06 -6.14 -26.55
CA VAL A 179 9.97 -6.77 -25.79
C VAL A 179 8.86 -5.75 -25.54
N LYS A 180 7.64 -6.10 -25.94
CA LYS A 180 6.41 -5.35 -25.63
C LYS A 180 5.46 -6.26 -24.85
N ALA A 181 5.14 -5.88 -23.62
CA ALA A 181 4.10 -6.51 -22.82
C ALA A 181 2.86 -5.60 -22.85
N GLU A 182 1.72 -6.13 -23.29
CA GLU A 182 0.48 -5.38 -23.43
C GLU A 182 -0.62 -6.02 -22.60
N VAL A 183 -1.32 -5.19 -21.82
CA VAL A 183 -2.51 -5.56 -21.07
C VAL A 183 -3.72 -4.85 -21.67
N LYS A 184 -4.79 -5.60 -21.97
CA LYS A 184 -6.07 -5.10 -22.47
C LYS A 184 -7.18 -5.39 -21.49
N PHE A 185 -8.11 -4.45 -21.37
CA PHE A 185 -9.22 -4.48 -20.44
C PHE A 185 -10.54 -4.37 -21.19
N GLU A 186 -11.52 -5.18 -20.76
CA GLU A 186 -12.89 -5.17 -21.27
C GLU A 186 -13.87 -5.31 -20.10
N GLY A 187 -15.05 -4.71 -20.26
CA GLY A 187 -16.17 -4.81 -19.31
C GLY A 187 -16.27 -3.66 -18.31
N ASP A 188 -15.28 -2.77 -18.23
CA ASP A 188 -15.33 -1.51 -17.47
C ASP A 188 -14.22 -0.56 -17.94
N VAL A 189 -14.22 0.67 -17.45
CA VAL A 189 -13.13 1.64 -17.59
C VAL A 189 -12.14 1.45 -16.45
N PHE A 190 -10.84 1.46 -16.77
CA PHE A 190 -9.77 1.29 -15.79
C PHE A 190 -8.96 2.57 -15.65
N GLU A 191 -8.31 2.74 -14.50
CA GLU A 191 -7.33 3.80 -14.26
C GLU A 191 -6.18 3.22 -13.42
N MET A 192 -5.08 3.97 -13.28
CA MET A 192 -3.91 3.53 -12.55
C MET A 192 -3.75 4.28 -11.23
N GLU A 193 -3.37 3.56 -10.17
CA GLU A 193 -2.82 4.11 -8.95
C GLU A 193 -1.36 3.68 -8.79
N ASP A 194 -0.53 4.59 -8.31
CA ASP A 194 0.79 4.26 -7.79
C ASP A 194 0.67 3.76 -6.34
N GLN A 195 0.66 2.44 -6.15
CA GLN A 195 0.47 1.85 -4.82
C GLN A 195 1.68 2.01 -3.90
N ARG A 196 2.80 2.56 -4.39
CA ARG A 196 3.93 2.93 -3.53
C ARG A 196 3.55 4.03 -2.54
N ASN A 197 2.51 4.82 -2.81
CA ASN A 197 1.88 5.71 -1.82
C ASN A 197 1.33 4.99 -0.59
N TRP A 198 0.96 3.73 -0.77
CA TRP A 198 0.42 2.84 0.24
C TRP A 198 1.46 1.82 0.71
N THR A 199 2.72 2.02 0.29
CA THR A 199 3.90 1.18 0.56
C THR A 199 3.91 -0.21 -0.08
N ASP A 200 3.01 -0.46 -1.03
CA ASP A 200 3.11 -1.63 -1.90
C ASP A 200 4.14 -1.38 -3.02
N ALA A 201 4.90 -2.42 -3.36
CA ALA A 201 5.92 -2.35 -4.41
C ALA A 201 5.33 -2.55 -5.82
N SER A 202 4.27 -1.81 -6.16
CA SER A 202 3.53 -1.95 -7.42
C SER A 202 2.83 -0.68 -7.87
N TYR A 203 2.42 -0.68 -9.14
CA TYR A 203 1.34 0.15 -9.67
C TYR A 203 0.12 -0.74 -9.85
N LYS A 204 -1.08 -0.22 -9.65
CA LYS A 204 -2.34 -0.95 -9.80
C LYS A 204 -3.18 -0.33 -10.88
N THR A 205 -3.50 -1.07 -11.92
CA THR A 205 -4.61 -0.75 -12.82
C THR A 205 -5.89 -1.38 -12.27
N TYR A 206 -6.93 -0.59 -12.05
CA TYR A 206 -8.18 -1.04 -11.45
C TYR A 206 -9.40 -0.37 -12.10
N CYS A 207 -10.55 -1.01 -11.93
CA CYS A 207 -11.87 -0.45 -12.17
C CYS A 207 -12.62 -0.30 -10.83
N THR A 208 -13.75 0.37 -10.73
CA THR A 208 -14.28 1.41 -11.61
C THR A 208 -13.58 2.75 -11.23
N PRO A 209 -13.45 3.76 -12.11
CA PRO A 209 -12.70 4.99 -11.81
C PRO A 209 -13.16 5.70 -10.53
N LEU A 210 -12.23 6.22 -9.73
CA LEU A 210 -12.51 6.90 -8.46
C LEU A 210 -13.17 8.28 -8.64
N SER A 211 -13.23 8.79 -9.87
CA SER A 211 -13.98 10.01 -10.19
C SER A 211 -15.50 9.78 -10.24
N LEU A 212 -15.96 8.53 -10.40
CA LEU A 212 -17.38 8.21 -10.40
C LEU A 212 -17.94 8.16 -8.96
N PRO A 213 -19.25 8.37 -8.76
CA PRO A 213 -19.87 8.24 -7.44
C PRO A 213 -19.68 6.85 -6.85
N PHE A 214 -19.32 6.77 -5.56
CA PHE A 214 -19.29 5.54 -4.77
C PHE A 214 -19.64 5.85 -3.30
N PRO A 215 -20.18 4.89 -2.54
CA PRO A 215 -20.58 3.54 -2.98
C PRO A 215 -21.80 3.55 -3.91
N VAL A 216 -21.92 2.54 -4.77
CA VAL A 216 -23.09 2.32 -5.65
C VAL A 216 -23.89 1.10 -5.21
N GLN A 217 -25.21 1.17 -5.36
CA GLN A 217 -26.10 0.06 -5.07
C GLN A 217 -26.03 -0.99 -6.18
N VAL A 218 -25.95 -2.25 -5.79
CA VAL A 218 -26.08 -3.44 -6.64
C VAL A 218 -27.36 -4.16 -6.23
N LYS A 219 -28.23 -4.45 -7.21
CA LYS A 219 -29.44 -5.24 -7.00
C LYS A 219 -29.22 -6.72 -7.26
N LYS A 220 -29.92 -7.55 -6.50
CA LYS A 220 -30.01 -8.99 -6.77
C LYS A 220 -30.43 -9.22 -8.22
N GLY A 221 -29.68 -10.08 -8.90
CA GLY A 221 -29.86 -10.41 -10.32
C GLY A 221 -29.02 -9.58 -11.28
N GLU A 222 -28.39 -8.49 -10.83
CA GLU A 222 -27.42 -7.74 -11.65
C GLU A 222 -26.22 -8.62 -12.01
N ARG A 223 -25.74 -8.45 -13.26
CA ARG A 223 -24.63 -9.21 -13.82
C ARG A 223 -23.45 -8.32 -14.14
N PHE A 224 -22.26 -8.87 -13.94
CA PHE A 224 -20.99 -8.21 -14.18
C PHE A 224 -20.08 -9.16 -14.94
N SER A 225 -19.38 -8.67 -15.95
CA SER A 225 -18.38 -9.45 -16.66
C SER A 225 -17.22 -8.57 -17.07
N GLN A 226 -16.01 -9.12 -16.98
CA GLN A 226 -14.80 -8.44 -17.44
C GLN A 226 -13.82 -9.44 -18.02
N THR A 227 -12.93 -8.93 -18.86
CA THR A 227 -11.80 -9.70 -19.39
C THR A 227 -10.53 -8.86 -19.32
N VAL A 228 -9.48 -9.46 -18.79
CA VAL A 228 -8.10 -8.97 -18.87
C VAL A 228 -7.32 -9.87 -19.82
N ARG A 229 -6.65 -9.28 -20.83
CA ARG A 229 -5.75 -10.02 -21.73
C ARG A 229 -4.34 -9.50 -21.59
N VAL A 230 -3.39 -10.39 -21.34
CA VAL A 230 -1.95 -10.09 -21.35
C VAL A 230 -1.34 -10.75 -22.58
N SER A 231 -0.62 -9.97 -23.38
CA SER A 231 0.09 -10.48 -24.55
C SER A 231 1.55 -10.04 -24.53
N LEU A 232 2.43 -10.93 -24.98
CA LEU A 232 3.85 -10.68 -25.13
C LEU A 232 4.24 -10.70 -26.60
N LYS A 233 4.84 -9.61 -27.08
CA LYS A 233 5.48 -9.54 -28.40
C LYS A 233 6.98 -9.39 -28.23
N THR A 234 7.73 -10.25 -28.90
CA THR A 234 9.20 -10.24 -28.89
C THR A 234 9.73 -10.13 -30.30
N GLU A 235 10.73 -9.28 -30.53
CA GLU A 235 11.48 -9.24 -31.78
C GLU A 235 12.36 -10.50 -31.95
N PRO A 236 12.70 -10.91 -33.19
CA PRO A 236 13.34 -12.21 -33.46
C PRO A 236 14.71 -12.41 -32.81
N PHE A 237 15.45 -11.33 -32.55
CA PHE A 237 16.78 -11.36 -31.94
C PHE A 237 16.74 -11.37 -30.40
N VAL A 238 15.56 -11.28 -29.79
CA VAL A 238 15.39 -11.46 -28.35
C VAL A 238 15.40 -12.97 -28.07
N THR A 239 16.60 -13.56 -28.09
CA THR A 239 16.85 -14.92 -27.61
C THR A 239 16.94 -14.94 -26.10
N ASP A 240 16.66 -16.11 -25.51
CA ASP A 240 16.74 -16.41 -24.08
C ASP A 240 18.06 -15.89 -23.48
N VAL A 241 18.03 -14.68 -22.95
CA VAL A 241 19.01 -14.27 -21.96
C VAL A 241 18.59 -15.07 -20.75
N SER A 242 19.31 -16.17 -20.50
CA SER A 242 19.31 -16.80 -19.18
C SER A 242 19.68 -15.70 -18.20
N VAL A 243 18.68 -15.08 -17.58
CA VAL A 243 18.91 -14.31 -16.37
C VAL A 243 19.46 -15.37 -15.43
N ASN A 244 20.75 -15.23 -15.13
CA ASN A 244 21.42 -16.05 -14.12
C ASN A 244 20.43 -16.24 -12.98
N GLU A 245 20.23 -17.49 -12.54
CA GLU A 245 19.54 -17.80 -11.30
C GLU A 245 20.34 -17.20 -10.12
N ASN A 246 20.45 -15.88 -10.05
CA ASN A 246 20.45 -15.23 -8.77
C ASN A 246 19.04 -15.46 -8.25
N LYS A 247 18.85 -16.64 -7.63
CA LYS A 247 17.93 -16.82 -6.53
C LYS A 247 17.92 -15.49 -5.81
N ASN A 248 16.78 -14.80 -5.83
CA ASN A 248 16.52 -13.53 -5.18
C ASN A 248 16.63 -13.71 -3.66
N THR A 249 17.81 -14.11 -3.22
CA THR A 249 18.29 -14.04 -1.86
C THR A 249 18.70 -12.59 -1.75
N ILE A 250 17.74 -11.74 -1.38
CA ILE A 250 18.07 -10.45 -0.81
C ILE A 250 18.76 -10.78 0.52
N SER A 251 20.07 -11.04 0.45
CA SER A 251 20.88 -11.11 1.64
C SER A 251 21.11 -9.67 2.05
N LEU A 252 20.24 -9.16 2.94
CA LEU A 252 20.27 -7.76 3.35
C LEU A 252 21.65 -7.34 3.88
N PHE A 253 22.53 -8.29 4.21
CA PHE A 253 23.91 -8.02 4.63
C PHE A 253 24.93 -9.12 4.30
N ASN A 254 24.69 -10.03 3.35
CA ASN A 254 25.60 -11.19 3.10
C ASN A 254 25.96 -11.98 4.38
N GLY A 255 25.01 -12.11 5.33
CA GLY A 255 25.26 -12.73 6.63
C GLY A 255 26.07 -11.89 7.63
N GLN A 256 26.44 -10.66 7.28
CA GLN A 256 27.11 -9.72 8.19
C GLN A 256 26.08 -9.03 9.07
N PHE A 257 26.28 -9.04 10.39
CA PHE A 257 25.48 -8.19 11.27
C PHE A 257 26.04 -6.77 11.23
N LYS A 258 25.35 -5.84 10.56
CA LYS A 258 25.64 -4.42 10.71
C LYS A 258 24.95 -3.91 11.97
N LYS A 259 25.72 -3.62 13.02
CA LYS A 259 25.19 -2.91 14.19
C LYS A 259 24.87 -1.49 13.75
N ASN A 260 23.60 -1.20 13.51
CA ASN A 260 23.17 0.15 13.18
C ASN A 260 23.06 0.95 14.48
N GLU A 261 24.07 1.78 14.78
CA GLU A 261 24.06 2.66 15.94
C GLU A 261 23.05 3.82 15.81
N SER A 262 22.45 3.99 14.63
CA SER A 262 21.50 5.06 14.31
C SER A 262 20.04 4.59 14.29
N PHE A 263 19.74 3.37 14.75
CA PHE A 263 18.35 2.90 14.85
C PHE A 263 17.77 3.27 16.22
N SER A 264 16.66 4.01 16.20
CA SER A 264 15.92 4.40 17.40
C SER A 264 14.58 3.66 17.43
N LEU A 265 14.30 2.95 18.52
CA LEU A 265 13.01 2.29 18.74
C LEU A 265 12.24 3.04 19.82
N GLY A 266 10.99 3.40 19.57
CA GLY A 266 10.15 4.07 20.55
C GLY A 266 8.72 3.54 20.57
N SER A 267 7.96 3.98 21.56
CA SER A 267 6.54 3.65 21.72
C SER A 267 5.74 4.92 21.97
N LEU A 268 4.58 5.03 21.34
CA LEU A 268 3.56 6.01 21.70
C LEU A 268 3.02 5.69 23.10
N ILE A 269 2.86 6.72 23.92
CA ILE A 269 2.20 6.66 25.22
C ILE A 269 1.04 7.66 25.24
N THR A 270 -0.07 7.27 25.87
CA THR A 270 -1.29 8.10 25.94
C THR A 270 -1.46 8.81 27.29
N GLY A 271 -0.62 8.48 28.28
CA GLY A 271 -0.63 9.04 29.62
C GLY A 271 0.54 8.52 30.47
N PRO A 272 0.55 8.82 31.78
CA PRO A 272 1.58 8.35 32.70
C PRO A 272 1.68 6.82 32.71
N LEU A 273 2.91 6.33 32.79
CA LEU A 273 3.23 4.91 32.81
C LEU A 273 2.99 4.29 34.18
N SER A 274 2.44 3.08 34.18
CA SER A 274 2.48 2.16 35.32
C SER A 274 3.87 1.55 35.52
N GLU A 275 4.14 1.04 36.71
CA GLU A 275 5.40 0.35 37.02
C GLU A 275 5.67 -0.85 36.10
N LEU A 276 4.64 -1.63 35.75
CA LEU A 276 4.79 -2.74 34.81
C LEU A 276 5.21 -2.26 33.41
N GLN A 277 4.66 -1.14 32.94
CA GLN A 277 5.06 -0.56 31.65
C GLN A 277 6.49 -0.04 31.71
N LYS A 278 6.90 0.64 32.79
CA LYS A 278 8.30 1.07 33.01
C LYS A 278 9.27 -0.12 32.96
N GLN A 279 8.95 -1.20 33.66
CA GLN A 279 9.74 -2.44 33.64
C GLN A 279 9.87 -3.02 32.23
N ARG A 280 8.76 -3.07 31.47
CA ARG A 280 8.76 -3.57 30.09
C ARG A 280 9.58 -2.69 29.15
N ILE A 281 9.46 -1.37 29.27
CA ILE A 281 10.24 -0.38 28.49
C ILE A 281 11.75 -0.60 28.71
N LYS A 282 12.17 -0.77 29.98
CA LYS A 282 13.57 -1.11 30.32
C LYS A 282 13.99 -2.45 29.72
N ALA A 283 13.14 -3.47 29.79
CA ALA A 283 13.45 -4.81 29.28
C ALA A 283 13.65 -4.84 27.75
N ILE A 284 12.83 -4.12 26.99
CA ILE A 284 12.92 -4.05 25.52
C ILE A 284 13.91 -2.99 25.03
N ARG A 285 14.48 -2.18 25.94
CA ARG A 285 15.48 -1.15 25.66
C ARG A 285 15.02 -0.11 24.63
N LEU A 286 13.82 0.46 24.83
CA LEU A 286 13.38 1.57 23.98
C LEU A 286 14.35 2.75 24.08
N SER A 287 14.63 3.38 22.95
CA SER A 287 15.48 4.57 22.83
C SER A 287 14.73 5.85 23.23
N HIS A 288 13.42 5.89 23.00
CA HIS A 288 12.59 7.05 23.30
C HIS A 288 11.12 6.66 23.54
N LEU A 289 10.36 7.57 24.12
CA LEU A 289 8.90 7.52 24.17
C LEU A 289 8.34 8.63 23.30
N ARG A 290 7.23 8.39 22.61
CA ARG A 290 6.47 9.42 21.89
C ARG A 290 5.25 9.81 22.72
N TYR A 291 5.01 11.11 22.88
CA TYR A 291 3.79 11.62 23.51
C TYR A 291 3.08 12.59 22.57
N ASP A 292 1.80 12.34 22.34
CA ASP A 292 0.95 13.16 21.47
C ASP A 292 0.25 14.24 22.31
N TYR A 293 0.79 15.45 22.20
CA TYR A 293 0.41 16.67 22.91
C TYR A 293 -0.65 17.44 22.12
N HIS A 294 -1.91 17.20 22.47
CA HIS A 294 -3.06 17.85 21.86
C HIS A 294 -3.48 19.10 22.63
N PHE A 295 -3.27 20.30 22.08
CA PHE A 295 -3.65 21.56 22.75
C PHE A 295 -5.14 21.67 23.04
N LYS A 296 -6.00 21.12 22.15
CA LYS A 296 -7.46 21.10 22.35
C LYS A 296 -7.89 20.39 23.65
N ASN A 297 -7.05 19.48 24.15
CA ASN A 297 -7.37 18.64 25.32
C ASN A 297 -6.74 19.15 26.62
N SER A 298 -6.06 20.31 26.61
CA SER A 298 -5.32 20.83 27.77
C SER A 298 -4.43 19.74 28.40
N PRO A 299 -3.31 19.38 27.76
CA PRO A 299 -2.60 18.12 28.00
C PRO A 299 -2.12 18.00 29.45
N LYS A 300 -2.82 17.15 30.20
CA LYS A 300 -2.79 17.10 31.67
C LYS A 300 -1.53 16.45 32.26
N HIS A 301 -0.75 15.74 31.44
CA HIS A 301 0.23 14.78 31.94
C HIS A 301 1.69 15.10 31.59
N ILE A 302 1.96 16.17 30.85
CA ILE A 302 3.31 16.43 30.32
C ILE A 302 4.38 16.50 31.41
N LYS A 303 4.09 17.12 32.57
CA LYS A 303 5.04 17.21 33.70
C LYS A 303 5.41 15.83 34.23
N THR A 304 4.41 15.00 34.54
CA THR A 304 4.60 13.63 35.02
C THR A 304 5.30 12.75 33.98
N ILE A 305 4.99 12.93 32.69
CA ILE A 305 5.65 12.18 31.61
C ILE A 305 7.14 12.54 31.53
N LEU A 306 7.49 13.83 31.62
CA LEU A 306 8.89 14.28 31.63
C LEU A 306 9.67 13.75 32.85
N GLU A 307 9.03 13.67 34.02
CA GLU A 307 9.62 13.02 35.20
C GLU A 307 9.87 11.53 34.96
N GLN A 308 8.90 10.81 34.39
CA GLN A 308 9.04 9.38 34.09
C GLN A 308 10.08 9.10 33.01
N VAL A 309 10.19 9.95 32.00
CA VAL A 309 11.23 9.87 30.95
C VAL A 309 12.62 10.00 31.58
N ARG A 310 12.80 10.96 32.51
CA ARG A 310 14.03 11.15 33.29
C ARG A 310 14.35 9.93 34.16
N GLU A 311 13.37 9.40 34.88
CA GLU A 311 13.50 8.19 35.73
C GLU A 311 13.91 6.95 34.91
N LEU A 312 13.37 6.83 33.70
CA LEU A 312 13.66 5.72 32.78
C LEU A 312 15.00 5.89 32.06
N GLY A 313 15.57 7.09 32.02
CA GLY A 313 16.79 7.40 31.26
C GLY A 313 16.59 7.36 29.74
N VAL A 314 15.35 7.57 29.26
CA VAL A 314 15.02 7.65 27.83
C VAL A 314 14.78 9.11 27.42
N LYS A 315 14.56 9.40 26.13
CA LYS A 315 14.15 10.72 25.66
C LYS A 315 12.68 10.76 25.24
N LEU A 316 12.11 11.95 25.19
CA LEU A 316 10.75 12.21 24.70
C LEU A 316 10.79 12.74 23.27
N LEU A 317 10.07 12.09 22.37
CA LEU A 317 9.66 12.62 21.08
C LEU A 317 8.29 13.27 21.27
N LEU A 318 8.24 14.59 21.21
CA LEU A 318 7.00 15.34 21.48
C LEU A 318 6.27 15.59 20.16
N THR A 319 5.13 14.96 19.95
CA THR A 319 4.26 15.26 18.82
C THR A 319 3.23 16.29 19.24
N VAL A 320 3.13 17.40 18.55
CA VAL A 320 2.27 18.53 18.94
C VAL A 320 1.17 18.71 17.92
N PHE A 321 -0.06 18.86 18.41
CA PHE A 321 -1.23 19.14 17.59
C PHE A 321 -1.80 20.51 17.98
N PHE A 322 -1.51 21.50 17.15
CA PHE A 322 -2.01 22.86 17.31
C PHE A 322 -3.48 22.99 16.93
N THR A 323 -4.22 23.90 17.56
CA THR A 323 -5.58 24.30 17.18
C THR A 323 -5.55 25.48 16.21
N ASP A 324 -6.64 26.23 16.11
CA ASP A 324 -6.68 27.51 15.38
C ASP A 324 -5.98 28.64 16.15
N ASN A 325 -5.77 28.48 17.47
CA ASN A 325 -5.02 29.44 18.29
C ASN A 325 -3.50 29.18 18.29
N TRP A 326 -2.98 28.57 17.23
CA TRP A 326 -1.64 27.99 17.18
C TRP A 326 -0.51 29.00 17.48
N GLU A 327 -0.68 30.29 17.23
CA GLU A 327 0.34 31.31 17.57
C GLU A 327 0.57 31.42 19.08
N LYS A 328 -0.50 31.43 19.89
CA LYS A 328 -0.38 31.43 21.36
C LYS A 328 0.13 30.09 21.87
N GLU A 329 -0.29 29.01 21.22
CA GLU A 329 0.15 27.66 21.57
C GLU A 329 1.62 27.43 21.24
N LEU A 330 2.14 28.04 20.18
CA LEU A 330 3.56 28.01 19.83
C LEU A 330 4.43 28.69 20.90
N GLU A 331 3.96 29.80 21.49
CA GLU A 331 4.65 30.41 22.63
C GLU A 331 4.68 29.46 23.84
N ALA A 332 3.55 28.82 24.15
CA ALA A 332 3.50 27.83 25.24
C ALA A 332 4.40 26.60 24.97
N LEU A 333 4.45 26.14 23.72
CA LEU A 333 5.34 25.07 23.29
C LEU A 333 6.81 25.47 23.44
N TYR A 334 7.17 26.69 23.04
CA TYR A 334 8.53 27.20 23.15
C TYR A 334 9.02 27.16 24.60
N GLU A 335 8.24 27.67 25.55
CA GLU A 335 8.60 27.65 26.98
C GLU A 335 8.77 26.21 27.48
N LEU A 336 7.81 25.33 27.17
CA LEU A 336 7.88 23.91 27.53
C LEU A 336 9.15 23.23 27.01
N VAL A 337 9.48 23.45 25.74
CA VAL A 337 10.65 22.81 25.10
C VAL A 337 11.95 23.43 25.62
N ASN A 338 11.99 24.75 25.85
CA ASN A 338 13.17 25.42 26.37
C ASN A 338 13.52 24.97 27.79
N GLU A 339 12.52 24.84 28.67
CA GLU A 339 12.68 24.34 30.04
C GLU A 339 13.13 22.87 30.10
N ASN A 340 12.78 22.06 29.10
CA ASN A 340 12.93 20.60 29.12
C ASN A 340 13.78 20.06 27.96
N LYS A 341 14.60 20.90 27.32
CA LYS A 341 15.34 20.56 26.09
C LYS A 341 16.27 19.36 26.26
N GLN A 342 16.81 19.14 27.46
CA GLN A 342 17.65 17.98 27.74
C GLN A 342 16.89 16.66 27.68
N ASP A 343 15.57 16.66 27.87
CA ASP A 343 14.74 15.45 27.94
C ASP A 343 14.02 15.16 26.61
N ILE A 344 13.95 16.14 25.72
CA ILE A 344 13.26 16.07 24.43
C ILE A 344 14.27 15.82 23.31
N ASN A 345 14.08 14.78 22.51
CA ASN A 345 14.97 14.48 21.36
C ASN A 345 14.46 15.03 20.02
N GLY A 346 13.22 15.51 19.97
CA GLY A 346 12.63 16.11 18.79
C GLY A 346 11.19 16.53 19.02
N VAL A 347 10.72 17.45 18.18
CA VAL A 347 9.34 17.93 18.18
C VAL A 347 8.73 17.68 16.79
N ILE A 348 7.58 17.02 16.73
CA ILE A 348 6.82 16.84 15.49
C ILE A 348 5.65 17.82 15.50
N ILE A 349 5.52 18.65 14.47
CA ILE A 349 4.47 19.65 14.36
C ILE A 349 3.33 19.15 13.48
N HIS A 350 2.12 19.11 14.04
CA HIS A 350 0.87 18.87 13.34
C HIS A 350 -0.18 19.93 13.72
N LYS A 351 -1.31 19.92 13.02
CA LYS A 351 -2.49 20.73 13.34
C LYS A 351 -3.71 19.83 13.44
N GLU A 352 -4.53 20.06 14.46
CA GLU A 352 -5.80 19.38 14.66
C GLU A 352 -6.70 19.47 13.42
N GLY A 353 -7.21 18.32 12.97
CA GLY A 353 -8.08 18.23 11.80
C GLY A 353 -7.38 18.38 10.45
N ALA A 354 -6.08 18.70 10.41
CA ALA A 354 -5.30 18.75 9.19
C ALA A 354 -4.51 17.44 9.00
N LYS A 355 -4.45 16.94 7.76
CA LYS A 355 -3.64 15.75 7.43
C LYS A 355 -2.17 16.09 7.33
N VAL A 356 -1.87 17.26 6.77
CA VAL A 356 -0.54 17.86 6.75
C VAL A 356 -0.69 19.32 7.23
N VAL A 357 0.26 19.79 8.01
CA VAL A 357 0.26 21.16 8.52
C VAL A 357 0.56 22.16 7.39
N SER A 358 0.14 23.42 7.51
CA SER A 358 0.53 24.45 6.54
C SER A 358 2.02 24.80 6.66
N GLU A 359 2.60 25.24 5.54
CA GLU A 359 3.99 25.72 5.49
C GLU A 359 4.22 26.88 6.48
N GLU A 360 3.25 27.79 6.62
CA GLU A 360 3.35 28.93 7.54
C GLU A 360 3.57 28.48 8.99
N ILE A 361 2.73 27.57 9.48
CA ILE A 361 2.80 27.08 10.87
C ILE A 361 4.14 26.36 11.08
N LEU A 362 4.55 25.53 10.12
CA LEU A 362 5.81 24.79 10.21
C LEU A 362 7.03 25.72 10.19
N ALA A 363 7.08 26.68 9.27
CA ALA A 363 8.18 27.63 9.15
C ALA A 363 8.31 28.52 10.40
N LYS A 364 7.19 29.03 10.93
CA LYS A 364 7.19 29.83 12.17
C LYS A 364 7.58 28.98 13.38
N SER A 365 7.08 27.74 13.48
CA SER A 365 7.46 26.80 14.54
C SER A 365 8.95 26.46 14.51
N ARG A 366 9.48 26.11 13.32
CA ARG A 366 10.90 25.82 13.12
C ARG A 366 11.78 27.01 13.51
N ARG A 367 11.43 28.22 13.04
CA ARG A 367 12.17 29.45 13.35
C ARG A 367 12.22 29.72 14.85
N LYS A 368 11.08 29.56 15.54
CA LYS A 368 10.99 29.79 17.00
C LYS A 368 11.82 28.78 17.79
N LEU A 369 11.76 27.50 17.41
CA LEU A 369 12.45 26.41 18.12
C LEU A 369 13.93 26.25 17.72
N ALA A 370 14.38 26.85 16.61
CA ALA A 370 15.73 26.70 16.08
C ALA A 370 16.84 27.00 17.10
N ASN A 371 16.64 28.01 17.95
CA ASN A 371 17.63 28.44 18.94
C ASN A 371 17.76 27.48 20.14
N ILE A 372 16.82 26.55 20.33
CA ILE A 372 16.83 25.62 21.47
C ILE A 372 17.77 24.43 21.19
N GLY A 373 18.06 24.14 19.92
CA GLY A 373 18.87 22.99 19.50
C GLY A 373 18.13 21.65 19.51
N VAL A 374 16.79 21.67 19.59
CA VAL A 374 15.94 20.49 19.47
C VAL A 374 15.50 20.32 18.00
N PRO A 375 15.66 19.14 17.40
CA PRO A 375 15.20 18.88 16.04
C PRO A 375 13.69 19.08 15.90
N VAL A 376 13.26 19.72 14.81
CA VAL A 376 11.85 19.95 14.47
C VAL A 376 11.52 19.24 13.18
N GLY A 377 10.53 18.36 13.22
CA GLY A 377 10.02 17.64 12.07
C GLY A 377 8.53 17.86 11.87
N SER A 378 8.01 17.36 10.76
CA SER A 378 6.58 17.32 10.47
C SER A 378 6.28 16.23 9.44
N GLY A 379 5.04 16.17 8.97
CA GLY A 379 4.53 15.24 7.99
C GLY A 379 3.06 14.96 8.26
N THR A 380 2.69 13.69 8.39
CA THR A 380 1.29 13.25 8.52
C THR A 380 1.14 12.18 9.60
N ASP A 381 0.11 12.31 10.43
CA ASP A 381 -0.36 11.24 11.32
C ASP A 381 -1.37 10.30 10.61
N ALA A 382 -1.89 10.72 9.45
CA ALA A 382 -2.62 9.89 8.49
C ALA A 382 -1.68 9.07 7.57
N PHE A 383 -2.18 8.59 6.43
CA PHE A 383 -1.44 7.73 5.50
C PHE A 383 -0.27 8.44 4.78
N PHE A 384 0.78 7.68 4.44
CA PHE A 384 1.92 8.14 3.63
C PHE A 384 1.51 8.81 2.30
N THR A 385 0.38 8.44 1.71
CA THR A 385 -0.21 9.14 0.55
C THR A 385 -0.42 10.64 0.79
N GLN A 386 -0.77 11.06 2.02
CA GLN A 386 -1.10 12.46 2.30
C GLN A 386 0.13 13.36 2.21
N ILE A 387 1.28 12.94 2.75
CA ILE A 387 2.51 13.73 2.62
C ILE A 387 3.03 13.78 1.17
N ASN A 388 2.69 12.80 0.34
CA ASN A 388 3.00 12.87 -1.09
C ASN A 388 2.09 13.85 -1.84
N ARG A 389 0.82 14.01 -1.42
CA ARG A 389 -0.16 14.96 -1.98
C ARG A 389 0.11 16.39 -1.54
N GLU A 390 0.42 16.57 -0.27
CA GLU A 390 0.67 17.86 0.38
C GLU A 390 2.13 17.88 0.86
N ARG A 391 3.07 17.94 -0.10
CA ARG A 391 4.50 17.91 0.22
C ARG A 391 4.92 19.17 0.96
N LEU A 392 5.60 18.96 2.09
CA LEU A 392 6.23 20.03 2.85
C LEU A 392 7.65 20.33 2.33
N PRO A 393 8.10 21.60 2.35
CA PRO A 393 9.46 21.96 1.99
C PRO A 393 10.49 21.30 2.93
N LYS A 394 11.54 20.73 2.34
CA LYS A 394 12.57 19.97 3.09
C LYS A 394 13.42 20.88 3.99
N ASP A 395 13.66 22.11 3.57
CA ASP A 395 14.53 23.09 4.21
C ASP A 395 13.99 23.63 5.54
N ILE A 396 12.69 23.41 5.83
CA ILE A 396 12.07 23.81 7.10
C ILE A 396 11.84 22.64 8.07
N MET A 397 12.44 21.47 7.81
CA MET A 397 12.36 20.28 8.66
C MET A 397 13.71 19.60 8.85
N ASP A 398 14.01 19.19 10.07
CA ASP A 398 15.18 18.35 10.38
C ASP A 398 14.91 16.87 10.09
N PHE A 399 13.65 16.44 10.15
CA PHE A 399 13.20 15.07 9.85
C PHE A 399 11.73 15.03 9.43
N VAL A 400 11.32 13.91 8.82
CA VAL A 400 9.95 13.66 8.37
C VAL A 400 9.31 12.55 9.21
N CYS A 401 8.05 12.72 9.58
CA CYS A 401 7.23 11.72 10.25
C CYS A 401 6.01 11.35 9.40
N TYR A 402 5.80 10.06 9.17
CA TYR A 402 4.58 9.56 8.54
C TYR A 402 4.19 8.22 9.16
N SER A 403 2.88 7.92 9.17
CA SER A 403 2.40 6.58 9.50
C SER A 403 2.47 5.67 8.28
N ASN A 404 2.69 4.38 8.50
CA ASN A 404 2.54 3.35 7.48
C ASN A 404 1.48 2.34 7.92
N ASN A 405 0.51 2.05 7.03
CA ASN A 405 -0.49 1.02 7.22
C ASN A 405 -0.37 -0.03 6.10
N PRO A 406 0.43 -1.10 6.30
CA PRO A 406 0.64 -2.13 5.28
C PRO A 406 -0.62 -2.95 4.99
N GLN A 407 -1.69 -2.79 5.77
CA GLN A 407 -2.95 -3.51 5.59
C GLN A 407 -3.97 -2.73 4.75
N VAL A 408 -3.64 -1.54 4.27
CA VAL A 408 -4.60 -0.67 3.58
C VAL A 408 -5.26 -1.31 2.35
N HIS A 409 -4.58 -2.25 1.68
CA HIS A 409 -5.14 -3.04 0.59
C HIS A 409 -5.49 -4.48 0.97
N ALA A 410 -5.22 -4.91 2.21
CA ALA A 410 -5.35 -6.30 2.64
C ALA A 410 -6.74 -6.67 3.19
N PHE A 411 -7.51 -5.67 3.66
CA PHE A 411 -8.85 -5.88 4.21
C PHE A 411 -9.88 -6.11 3.15
#